data_AF-A0A2V7W5T3-F1
#
_entry.id   AF-A0A2V7W5T3-F1
#
_cell.length_a   1.000
_cell.length_b   1.000
_cell.length_c   1.000
_cell.angle_alpha   90.00
_cell.angle_beta   90.00
_cell.angle_gamma   90.00
#
_symmetry.space_group_name_H-M   'P 1'
#
loop_
_entity.id
_entity.type
_entity.pdbx_description
1 polymer ?
#
loop_
_entity_poly.entity_id
_entity_poly.type
_entity_poly.pdbx_seq_one_letter_code
_entity_poly.pdbx_strand_id
1 'polypeptide(L)'
;MSTNDAADHETAQKWLKTLSGQVLRLRMDYRIWDETQAIIRANPKLHRSSEFYRWMREMFVSGVAMSVRRLTDSDTRAISFFRFLKLVKGNASLVSRQRYRKLYRDDDVFSQQLRELGIMTDHVKAEYEMLVGPGKEQPSPDDIQRELDAMQQLTSKIVALADSSIAHHEEKKPEDLPTFADVDKAISFFEELLKRYRLLFDATSMSTDITFQYDWKAIFRVPWIP
;
A
#
# COMPACT_ATOMS: atom_id res chain seq x y z
N MET A 1 29.12 -6.08 -6.91
CA MET A 1 28.18 -5.23 -6.15
C MET A 1 29.01 -4.32 -5.27
N SER A 2 28.79 -3.01 -5.29
CA SER A 2 29.44 -2.13 -4.31
C SER A 2 28.87 -2.42 -2.92
N THR A 3 29.59 -2.08 -1.86
CA THR A 3 29.14 -2.24 -0.46
C THR A 3 27.83 -1.52 -0.18
N ASN A 4 27.54 -0.41 -0.87
CA ASN A 4 26.28 0.32 -0.75
C ASN A 4 25.10 -0.44 -1.35
N ASP A 5 25.30 -1.20 -2.44
CA ASP A 5 24.19 -1.91 -3.12
C ASP A 5 23.60 -3.04 -2.27
N ALA A 6 24.45 -3.76 -1.53
CA ALA A 6 24.00 -4.83 -0.64
C ALA A 6 23.23 -4.27 0.57
N ALA A 7 23.74 -3.20 1.19
CA ALA A 7 23.11 -2.54 2.32
C ALA A 7 21.78 -1.86 1.95
N ASP A 8 21.74 -1.19 0.79
CA ASP A 8 20.52 -0.58 0.26
C ASP A 8 19.45 -1.63 -0.03
N HIS A 9 19.85 -2.79 -0.57
CA HIS A 9 18.91 -3.87 -0.84
C HIS A 9 18.33 -4.48 0.44
N GLU A 10 19.16 -4.78 1.43
CA GLU A 10 18.69 -5.28 2.73
C GLU A 10 17.73 -4.29 3.38
N THR A 11 18.07 -3.00 3.32
CA THR A 11 17.22 -1.90 3.80
C THR A 11 15.88 -1.88 3.07
N ALA A 12 15.90 -1.94 1.74
CA ALA A 12 14.70 -1.92 0.92
C ALA A 12 13.78 -3.12 1.19
N GLN A 13 14.32 -4.34 1.32
CA GLN A 13 13.54 -5.53 1.66
C GLN A 13 12.91 -5.42 3.05
N LYS A 14 13.67 -4.95 4.04
CA LYS A 14 13.15 -4.70 5.40
C LYS A 14 12.00 -3.69 5.36
N TRP A 15 12.16 -2.60 4.63
CA TRP A 15 11.12 -1.57 4.49
C TRP A 15 9.88 -2.13 3.78
N LEU A 16 10.02 -2.87 2.67
CA LEU A 16 8.89 -3.50 1.97
C LEU A 16 8.10 -4.44 2.88
N LYS A 17 8.77 -5.21 3.74
CA LYS A 17 8.08 -6.07 4.73
C LYS A 17 7.25 -5.24 5.71
N THR A 18 7.80 -4.15 6.23
CA THR A 18 7.07 -3.24 7.13
C THR A 18 5.91 -2.54 6.43
N LEU A 19 6.14 -2.00 5.23
CA LEU A 19 5.13 -1.32 4.43
C LEU A 19 3.98 -2.27 4.05
N SER A 20 4.32 -3.53 3.74
CA SER A 20 3.33 -4.58 3.47
C SER A 20 2.33 -4.74 4.61
N GLY A 21 2.80 -4.83 5.85
CA GLY A 21 1.92 -4.92 7.02
C GLY A 21 1.03 -3.68 7.19
N GLN A 22 1.57 -2.48 6.93
CA GLN A 22 0.83 -1.23 7.05
C GLN A 22 -0.27 -1.09 5.99
N VAL A 23 0.03 -1.44 4.73
CA VAL A 23 -0.95 -1.39 3.63
C VAL A 23 -2.06 -2.41 3.85
N LEU A 24 -1.71 -3.66 4.19
CA LEU A 24 -2.72 -4.69 4.45
C LEU A 24 -3.61 -4.34 5.65
N ARG A 25 -3.03 -3.72 6.69
CA ARG A 25 -3.81 -3.22 7.83
C ARG A 25 -4.77 -2.12 7.39
N LEU A 26 -4.30 -1.14 6.62
CA LEU A 26 -5.11 -0.04 6.12
C LEU A 26 -6.26 -0.54 5.23
N ARG A 27 -6.00 -1.49 4.32
CA ARG A 27 -7.05 -2.11 3.48
C ARG A 27 -8.07 -2.87 4.32
N MET A 28 -7.62 -3.61 5.35
CA MET A 28 -8.51 -4.31 6.27
C MET A 28 -9.40 -3.34 7.06
N ASP A 29 -8.84 -2.27 7.62
CA ASP A 29 -9.61 -1.26 8.35
C ASP A 29 -10.66 -0.60 7.42
N TYR A 30 -10.29 -0.27 6.18
CA TYR A 30 -11.23 0.25 5.18
C TYR A 30 -12.35 -0.72 4.83
N ARG A 31 -12.03 -2.02 4.68
CA ARG A 31 -13.02 -3.07 4.40
C ARG A 31 -14.02 -3.24 5.55
N ILE A 32 -13.54 -3.27 6.80
CA ILE A 32 -14.41 -3.34 7.98
C ILE A 32 -15.36 -2.14 8.00
N TRP A 33 -14.84 -0.94 7.73
CA TRP A 33 -15.65 0.27 7.67
C TRP A 33 -16.74 0.19 6.60
N ASP A 34 -16.38 -0.12 5.35
CA ASP A 34 -17.36 -0.15 4.26
C ASP A 34 -18.44 -1.22 4.48
N GLU A 35 -18.04 -2.41 4.92
CA GLU A 35 -19.00 -3.48 5.23
C GLU A 35 -19.89 -3.12 6.44
N THR A 36 -19.37 -2.43 7.45
CA THR A 36 -20.18 -1.91 8.58
C THR A 36 -21.17 -0.85 8.10
N GLN A 37 -20.74 0.07 7.24
CA GLN A 37 -21.62 1.07 6.65
C GLN A 37 -22.71 0.42 5.79
N ALA A 38 -22.40 -0.66 5.06
CA ALA A 38 -23.39 -1.42 4.30
C ALA A 38 -24.45 -2.04 5.22
N ILE A 39 -24.07 -2.60 6.37
CA ILE A 39 -25.01 -3.11 7.38
C ILE A 39 -25.93 -2.00 7.90
N ILE A 40 -25.37 -0.84 8.25
CA ILE A 40 -26.15 0.31 8.73
C ILE A 40 -27.14 0.78 7.66
N ARG A 41 -26.68 0.97 6.40
CA ARG A 41 -27.53 1.38 5.28
C ARG A 41 -28.68 0.40 5.03
N ALA A 42 -28.40 -0.91 5.10
CA ALA A 42 -29.38 -1.95 4.83
C ALA A 42 -30.43 -2.14 5.94
N ASN A 43 -30.23 -1.58 7.13
CA ASN A 43 -31.12 -1.76 8.27
C ASN A 43 -31.74 -0.41 8.73
N PRO A 44 -32.95 -0.06 8.26
CA PRO A 44 -33.61 1.19 8.64
C PRO A 44 -33.81 1.38 10.15
N LYS A 45 -33.86 0.32 10.94
CA LYS A 45 -33.98 0.42 12.42
C LYS A 45 -32.74 1.06 13.06
N LEU A 46 -31.60 1.03 12.36
CA LEU A 46 -30.34 1.65 12.77
C LEU A 46 -30.26 3.12 12.36
N HIS A 47 -31.18 3.65 11.55
CA HIS A 47 -31.14 5.04 11.04
C HIS A 47 -31.65 6.03 12.10
N ARG A 48 -30.90 6.14 13.19
CA ARG A 48 -31.14 7.08 14.30
C ARG A 48 -29.86 7.82 14.64
N SER A 49 -29.99 9.01 15.24
CA SER A 49 -28.84 9.71 15.81
C SER A 49 -28.19 8.83 16.89
N SER A 50 -26.86 8.80 16.90
CA SER A 50 -26.10 7.97 17.83
C SER A 50 -24.70 8.52 18.02
N GLU A 51 -24.33 8.80 19.27
CA GLU A 51 -22.97 9.17 19.64
C GLU A 51 -21.96 8.08 19.29
N PHE A 52 -22.39 6.82 19.30
CA PHE A 52 -21.57 5.71 18.85
C PHE A 52 -21.22 5.83 17.35
N TYR A 53 -22.16 6.24 16.49
CA TYR A 53 -21.87 6.45 15.07
C TYR A 53 -20.94 7.63 14.83
N ARG A 54 -21.04 8.68 15.65
CA ARG A 54 -20.12 9.82 15.62
C ARG A 54 -18.71 9.37 16.01
N TRP A 55 -18.56 8.75 17.18
CA TRP A 55 -17.29 8.20 17.68
C TRP A 55 -16.65 7.21 16.69
N MET A 56 -17.41 6.24 16.17
CA MET A 56 -16.92 5.24 15.23
C MET A 56 -16.35 5.89 13.96
N ARG A 57 -17.03 6.91 13.44
CA ARG A 57 -16.58 7.69 12.28
C ARG A 57 -15.30 8.47 12.59
N GLU A 58 -15.25 9.14 13.73
CA GLU A 58 -14.07 9.92 14.17
C GLU A 58 -12.85 9.01 14.32
N MET A 59 -13.01 7.83 14.93
CA MET A 59 -11.95 6.84 15.08
C MET A 59 -11.45 6.31 13.74
N PHE A 60 -12.36 5.98 12.83
CA PHE A 60 -12.00 5.51 11.49
C PHE A 60 -11.25 6.57 10.70
N VAL A 61 -11.81 7.79 10.60
CA VAL A 61 -11.20 8.90 9.85
C VAL A 61 -9.82 9.22 10.41
N SER A 62 -9.67 9.28 11.73
CA SER A 62 -8.38 9.56 12.37
C SER A 62 -7.35 8.47 12.11
N GLY A 63 -7.74 7.20 12.24
CA GLY A 63 -6.86 6.06 12.02
C GLY A 63 -6.37 5.98 10.57
N VAL A 64 -7.26 6.17 9.60
CA VAL A 64 -6.92 6.17 8.17
C VAL A 64 -6.03 7.35 7.82
N ALA A 65 -6.39 8.57 8.24
CA ALA A 65 -5.61 9.76 7.92
C ALA A 65 -4.18 9.66 8.46
N MET A 66 -4.02 9.18 9.70
CA MET A 66 -2.71 8.95 10.29
C MET A 66 -1.92 7.83 9.59
N SER A 67 -2.59 6.79 9.11
CA SER A 67 -1.93 5.71 8.38
C SER A 67 -1.40 6.18 7.03
N VAL A 68 -2.20 6.94 6.28
CA VAL A 68 -1.77 7.56 5.02
C VAL A 68 -0.60 8.51 5.27
N ARG A 69 -0.69 9.39 6.27
CA ARG A 69 0.39 10.31 6.63
C ARG A 69 1.72 9.59 6.91
N ARG A 70 1.69 8.49 7.67
CA ARG A 70 2.90 7.68 7.94
C ARG A 70 3.46 7.04 6.68
N LEU A 71 2.61 6.52 5.80
CA LEU A 71 3.01 5.90 4.54
C LEU A 71 3.65 6.91 3.57
N THR A 72 3.36 8.20 3.70
CA THR A 72 3.93 9.27 2.87
C THR A 72 4.99 10.12 3.57
N ASP A 73 5.35 9.81 4.81
CA ASP A 73 6.21 10.66 5.64
C ASP A 73 7.63 10.78 5.06
N SER A 74 8.16 11.99 5.01
CA SER A 74 9.52 12.27 4.50
C SER A 74 10.60 12.30 5.59
N ASP A 75 10.23 12.20 6.88
CA ASP A 75 11.19 12.18 8.00
C ASP A 75 12.22 11.05 7.83
N THR A 76 13.49 11.35 8.01
CA THR A 76 14.63 10.43 7.81
C THR A 76 14.67 9.25 8.78
N ARG A 77 13.76 9.19 9.76
CA ARG A 77 13.58 8.06 10.69
C ARG A 77 12.35 7.22 10.33
N ALA A 78 11.46 7.71 9.48
CA ALA A 78 10.24 7.01 9.10
C ALA A 78 10.52 5.84 8.14
N ILE A 79 9.71 4.79 8.20
CA ILE A 79 9.64 3.78 7.14
C ILE A 79 8.37 4.07 6.35
N SER A 80 8.53 4.64 5.16
CA SER A 80 7.45 5.16 4.31
C SER A 80 7.69 4.82 2.84
N PHE A 81 6.65 4.87 2.02
CA PHE A 81 6.80 4.76 0.57
C PHE A 81 7.59 5.93 -0.01
N PHE A 82 7.48 7.14 0.55
CA PHE A 82 8.30 8.27 0.13
C PHE A 82 9.79 7.94 0.20
N ARG A 83 10.23 7.42 1.35
CA ARG A 83 11.64 7.07 1.55
C ARG A 83 12.06 5.86 0.74
N PHE A 84 11.21 4.84 0.66
CA PHE A 84 11.46 3.67 -0.16
C PHE A 84 11.66 4.05 -1.64
N LEU A 85 10.76 4.87 -2.20
CA LEU A 85 10.88 5.37 -3.57
C LEU A 85 12.13 6.24 -3.76
N LYS A 86 12.49 7.08 -2.79
CA LYS A 86 13.76 7.84 -2.85
C LYS A 86 14.99 6.93 -2.85
N LEU A 87 14.98 5.84 -2.09
CA LEU A 87 16.06 4.84 -2.09
C LEU A 87 16.18 4.19 -3.47
N VAL A 88 15.08 3.72 -4.05
CA VAL A 88 15.07 3.14 -5.40
C VAL A 88 15.46 4.16 -6.46
N LYS A 89 15.03 5.43 -6.35
CA LYS A 89 15.42 6.51 -7.25
C LYS A 89 16.94 6.75 -7.21
N GLY A 90 17.53 6.73 -6.01
CA GLY A 90 18.97 6.91 -5.80
C GLY A 90 19.81 5.71 -6.23
N ASN A 91 19.22 4.51 -6.21
CA ASN A 91 19.86 3.27 -6.63
C ASN A 91 18.89 2.39 -7.44
N ALA A 92 18.72 2.71 -8.72
CA ALA A 92 17.82 1.96 -9.61
C ALA A 92 18.29 0.51 -9.87
N SER A 93 19.56 0.20 -9.58
CA SER A 93 20.12 -1.14 -9.78
C SER A 93 19.49 -2.19 -8.84
N LEU A 94 18.88 -1.73 -7.73
CA LEU A 94 18.08 -2.53 -6.80
C LEU A 94 16.92 -3.25 -7.48
N VAL A 95 16.41 -2.73 -8.61
CA VAL A 95 15.31 -3.31 -9.37
C VAL A 95 15.65 -3.46 -10.86
N SER A 96 16.94 -3.63 -11.16
CA SER A 96 17.41 -3.85 -12.53
C SER A 96 16.95 -5.18 -13.10
N ARG A 97 16.87 -5.27 -14.43
CA ARG A 97 16.54 -6.48 -15.19
C ARG A 97 17.51 -7.61 -14.87
N GLN A 98 18.80 -7.29 -14.73
CA GLN A 98 19.81 -8.26 -14.35
C GLN A 98 19.53 -8.85 -12.95
N ARG A 99 19.13 -8.02 -11.99
CA ARG A 99 18.77 -8.49 -10.65
C ARG A 99 17.49 -9.32 -10.69
N TYR A 100 16.46 -8.84 -11.37
CA TYR A 100 15.17 -9.52 -11.48
C TYR A 100 15.32 -10.95 -12.01
N ARG A 101 16.12 -11.14 -13.08
CA ARG A 101 16.40 -12.46 -13.65
C ARG A 101 17.03 -13.43 -12.64
N LYS A 102 17.82 -12.93 -11.68
CA LYS A 102 18.47 -13.77 -10.66
C LYS A 102 17.50 -14.25 -9.57
N LEU A 103 16.30 -13.68 -9.49
CA LEU A 103 15.27 -14.14 -8.55
C LEU A 103 14.71 -15.51 -8.96
N TYR A 104 14.74 -15.83 -10.26
CA TYR A 104 14.34 -17.13 -10.81
C TYR A 104 15.49 -18.13 -10.71
N ARG A 105 15.64 -18.69 -9.51
CA ARG A 105 16.72 -19.61 -9.16
C ARG A 105 16.45 -21.01 -9.70
N ASP A 106 17.51 -21.78 -9.93
CA ASP A 106 17.39 -23.14 -10.48
C ASP A 106 16.78 -24.15 -9.48
N ASP A 107 16.84 -23.84 -8.19
CA ASP A 107 16.31 -24.66 -7.09
C ASP A 107 14.85 -24.33 -6.73
N ASP A 108 14.27 -23.29 -7.33
CA ASP A 108 12.89 -22.89 -7.10
C ASP A 108 11.92 -23.69 -8.01
N VAL A 109 10.87 -24.26 -7.41
CA VAL A 109 9.90 -25.13 -8.11
C VAL A 109 9.20 -24.39 -9.25
N PHE A 110 8.81 -23.13 -9.03
CA PHE A 110 8.14 -22.33 -10.05
C PHE A 110 9.09 -22.07 -11.24
N SER A 111 10.34 -21.75 -10.95
CA SER A 111 11.37 -21.55 -11.96
C SER A 111 11.67 -22.81 -12.76
N GLN A 112 11.69 -23.99 -12.12
CA GLN A 112 11.83 -25.27 -12.82
C GLN A 112 10.67 -25.52 -13.79
N GLN A 113 9.43 -25.30 -13.36
CA GLN A 113 8.24 -25.44 -14.20
C GLN A 113 8.29 -24.53 -15.44
N LEU A 114 8.68 -23.27 -15.27
CA LEU A 114 8.83 -22.34 -16.40
C LEU A 114 9.90 -22.79 -17.41
N ARG A 115 10.99 -23.43 -16.93
CA ARG A 115 12.04 -23.97 -17.79
C ARG A 115 11.58 -25.22 -18.54
N GLU A 116 10.92 -26.14 -17.86
CA GLU A 116 10.34 -27.35 -18.47
C GLU A 116 9.33 -27.01 -19.57
N LEU A 117 8.55 -25.96 -19.36
CA LEU A 117 7.61 -25.43 -20.36
C LEU A 117 8.29 -24.63 -21.48
N GLY A 118 9.60 -24.35 -21.39
CA GLY A 118 10.34 -23.56 -22.37
C GLY A 118 9.96 -22.08 -22.43
N ILE A 119 9.25 -21.55 -21.42
CA ILE A 119 8.70 -20.18 -21.41
C ILE A 119 9.44 -19.24 -20.45
N MET A 120 10.41 -19.73 -19.67
CA MET A 120 11.15 -18.95 -18.66
C MET A 120 11.64 -17.59 -19.20
N THR A 121 12.36 -17.58 -20.32
CA THR A 121 12.96 -16.35 -20.85
C THR A 121 11.89 -15.32 -21.24
N ASP A 122 10.83 -15.77 -21.92
CA ASP A 122 9.76 -14.89 -22.39
C ASP A 122 8.88 -14.41 -21.23
N HIS A 123 8.60 -15.28 -20.25
CA HIS A 123 7.87 -14.93 -19.03
C HIS A 123 8.59 -13.85 -18.22
N VAL A 124 9.87 -14.09 -17.86
CA VAL A 124 10.66 -13.14 -17.07
C VAL A 124 10.83 -11.81 -17.81
N LYS A 125 11.00 -11.85 -19.14
CA LYS A 125 11.06 -10.64 -19.96
C LYS A 125 9.73 -9.89 -19.92
N ALA A 126 8.62 -10.55 -20.24
CA ALA A 126 7.31 -9.94 -20.33
C ALA A 126 6.90 -9.32 -18.99
N GLU A 127 7.08 -10.06 -17.88
CA GLU A 127 6.73 -9.56 -16.55
C GLU A 127 7.57 -8.34 -16.15
N TYR A 128 8.89 -8.39 -16.35
CA TYR A 128 9.74 -7.23 -16.08
C TYR A 128 9.35 -6.01 -16.92
N GLU A 129 9.04 -6.22 -18.21
CA GLU A 129 8.63 -5.14 -19.12
C GLU A 129 7.27 -4.55 -18.75
N MET A 130 6.34 -5.34 -18.18
CA MET A 130 5.11 -4.81 -17.59
C MET A 130 5.38 -3.92 -16.38
N LEU A 131 6.38 -4.26 -15.55
CA LEU A 131 6.69 -3.55 -14.31
C LEU A 131 7.50 -2.26 -14.54
N VAL A 132 8.45 -2.28 -15.48
CA VAL A 132 9.42 -1.18 -15.64
C VAL A 132 9.24 -0.44 -16.97
N GLY A 133 8.71 -1.12 -17.99
CA GLY A 133 8.51 -0.62 -19.34
C GLY A 133 9.31 -1.40 -20.39
N PRO A 134 8.84 -1.44 -21.65
CA PRO A 134 9.49 -2.22 -22.72
C PRO A 134 10.95 -1.82 -22.94
N GLY A 135 11.83 -2.82 -23.05
CA GLY A 135 13.25 -2.61 -23.38
C GLY A 135 14.11 -1.95 -22.30
N LYS A 136 13.56 -1.51 -21.16
CA LYS A 136 14.34 -0.86 -20.10
C LYS A 136 15.14 -1.87 -19.28
N GLU A 137 16.37 -1.52 -18.93
CA GLU A 137 17.23 -2.32 -18.05
C GLU A 137 16.99 -2.03 -16.56
N GLN A 138 16.46 -0.85 -16.23
CA GLN A 138 16.05 -0.40 -14.90
C GLN A 138 15.14 0.83 -15.04
N PRO A 139 14.31 1.16 -14.03
CA PRO A 139 13.50 2.38 -14.07
C PRO A 139 14.40 3.62 -14.10
N SER A 140 13.98 4.65 -14.83
CA SER A 140 14.67 5.93 -14.81
C SER A 140 14.36 6.70 -13.52
N PRO A 141 15.22 7.63 -13.10
CA PRO A 141 14.89 8.53 -11.99
C PRO A 141 13.57 9.31 -12.20
N ASP A 142 13.21 9.59 -13.44
CA ASP A 142 11.95 10.28 -13.79
C ASP A 142 10.73 9.37 -13.67
N ASP A 143 10.87 8.07 -13.94
CA ASP A 143 9.81 7.08 -13.67
C ASP A 143 9.45 7.10 -12.18
N ILE A 144 10.46 7.04 -11.31
CA ILE A 144 10.26 7.03 -9.85
C ILE A 144 9.80 8.40 -9.33
N GLN A 145 10.23 9.50 -9.97
CA GLN A 145 9.75 10.83 -9.60
C GLN A 145 8.26 10.98 -9.88
N ARG A 146 7.77 10.47 -11.03
CA ARG A 146 6.33 10.48 -11.34
C ARG A 146 5.52 9.69 -10.33
N GLU A 147 6.04 8.59 -9.80
CA GLU A 147 5.40 7.83 -8.73
C GLU A 147 5.35 8.62 -7.41
N LEU A 148 6.43 9.31 -7.05
CA LEU A 148 6.46 10.22 -5.89
C LEU A 148 5.43 11.35 -6.04
N ASP A 149 5.35 11.98 -7.20
CA ASP A 149 4.44 13.09 -7.47
C ASP A 149 2.98 12.61 -7.44
N ALA A 150 2.68 11.46 -8.05
CA ALA A 150 1.36 10.84 -8.03
C ALA A 150 0.91 10.49 -6.60
N MET A 151 1.82 9.95 -5.78
CA MET A 151 1.55 9.67 -4.37
C MET A 151 1.17 10.96 -3.63
N GLN A 152 2.01 12.00 -3.74
CA GLN A 152 1.76 13.29 -3.08
C GLN A 152 0.44 13.92 -3.52
N GLN A 153 0.13 13.89 -4.81
CA GLN A 153 -1.12 14.41 -5.35
C GLN A 153 -2.32 13.67 -4.73
N LEU A 154 -2.32 12.34 -4.76
CA LEU A 154 -3.42 11.50 -4.27
C LEU A 154 -3.64 11.62 -2.77
N THR A 155 -2.58 11.82 -1.98
CA THR A 155 -2.68 11.82 -0.51
C THR A 155 -2.75 13.20 0.10
N SER A 156 -2.50 14.27 -0.67
CA SER A 156 -2.39 15.65 -0.19
C SER A 156 -3.53 16.08 0.75
N LYS A 157 -4.79 15.88 0.36
CA LYS A 157 -5.97 16.22 1.17
C LYS A 157 -6.05 15.42 2.48
N ILE A 158 -5.71 14.14 2.42
CA ILE A 158 -5.74 13.23 3.59
C ILE A 158 -4.64 13.62 4.58
N VAL A 159 -3.46 13.96 4.07
CA VAL A 159 -2.33 14.44 4.89
C VAL A 159 -2.65 15.79 5.51
N ALA A 160 -3.21 16.73 4.74
CA ALA A 160 -3.65 18.02 5.26
C ALA A 160 -4.66 17.86 6.41
N LEU A 161 -5.64 16.97 6.26
CA LEU A 161 -6.58 16.63 7.33
C LEU A 161 -5.87 16.07 8.58
N ALA A 162 -4.88 15.19 8.39
CA ALA A 162 -4.11 14.61 9.48
C ALA A 162 -3.32 15.68 10.26
N ASP A 163 -2.66 16.59 9.55
CA ASP A 163 -1.85 17.64 10.14
C ASP A 163 -2.73 18.69 10.87
N SER A 164 -3.78 19.20 10.22
CA SER A 164 -4.59 20.29 10.78
C SER A 164 -5.55 19.83 11.89
N SER A 165 -6.25 18.72 11.69
CA SER A 165 -7.42 18.36 12.50
C SER A 165 -7.15 17.28 13.54
N ILE A 166 -6.11 16.46 13.35
CA ILE A 166 -5.81 15.35 14.25
C ILE A 166 -4.55 15.64 15.08
N ALA A 167 -3.53 16.24 14.49
CA ALA A 167 -2.27 16.56 15.18
C ALA A 167 -2.30 17.93 15.88
N HIS A 168 -2.84 18.97 15.24
CA HIS A 168 -2.64 20.36 15.71
C HIS A 168 -3.89 21.11 16.20
N HIS A 169 -5.10 20.53 16.14
CA HIS A 169 -6.36 21.18 16.55
C HIS A 169 -6.47 22.63 16.06
N GLU A 170 -6.15 22.85 14.78
CA GLU A 170 -6.12 24.20 14.22
C GLU A 170 -7.54 24.80 14.17
N GLU A 171 -7.65 26.09 14.47
CA GLU A 171 -8.93 26.83 14.49
C GLU A 171 -9.58 26.90 13.10
N LYS A 172 -8.76 26.86 12.04
CA LYS A 172 -9.21 26.76 10.65
C LYS A 172 -9.16 25.31 10.17
N LYS A 173 -10.33 24.74 9.89
CA LYS A 173 -10.44 23.45 9.19
C LYS A 173 -10.04 23.62 7.71
N PRO A 174 -9.46 22.59 7.07
CA PRO A 174 -9.21 22.61 5.63
C PRO A 174 -10.52 22.91 4.88
N GLU A 175 -10.46 23.80 3.90
CA GLU A 175 -11.62 24.14 3.06
C GLU A 175 -12.07 22.96 2.19
N ASP A 176 -11.14 22.07 1.83
CA ASP A 176 -11.36 20.90 0.98
C ASP A 176 -11.02 19.62 1.75
N LEU A 177 -12.06 18.96 2.26
CA LEU A 177 -11.93 17.71 3.03
C LEU A 177 -11.86 16.50 2.11
N PRO A 178 -11.03 15.48 2.43
CA PRO A 178 -10.99 14.25 1.65
C PRO A 178 -12.32 13.48 1.75
N THR A 179 -12.71 12.87 0.65
CA THR A 179 -13.85 11.93 0.61
C THR A 179 -13.39 10.49 0.90
N PHE A 180 -14.33 9.59 1.20
CA PHE A 180 -14.01 8.15 1.29
C PHE A 180 -13.50 7.58 -0.04
N ALA A 181 -13.90 8.15 -1.18
CA ALA A 181 -13.36 7.77 -2.48
C ALA A 181 -11.89 8.20 -2.64
N ASP A 182 -11.50 9.33 -2.07
CA ASP A 182 -10.08 9.76 -2.07
C ASP A 182 -9.24 8.82 -1.21
N VAL A 183 -9.79 8.39 -0.06
CA VAL A 183 -9.16 7.35 0.78
C VAL A 183 -8.98 6.05 -0.01
N ASP A 184 -10.02 5.53 -0.66
CA ASP A 184 -9.92 4.27 -1.41
C ASP A 184 -8.92 4.34 -2.56
N LYS A 185 -8.85 5.48 -3.28
CA LYS A 185 -7.83 5.72 -4.30
C LYS A 185 -6.42 5.71 -3.72
N ALA A 186 -6.20 6.35 -2.58
CA ALA A 186 -4.90 6.34 -1.90
C ALA A 186 -4.50 4.92 -1.46
N ILE A 187 -5.42 4.14 -0.90
CA ILE A 187 -5.15 2.74 -0.49
C ILE A 187 -4.81 1.90 -1.72
N SER A 188 -5.60 2.01 -2.79
CA SER A 188 -5.38 1.28 -4.04
C SER A 188 -4.01 1.62 -4.65
N PHE A 189 -3.61 2.89 -4.61
CA PHE A 189 -2.28 3.30 -5.05
C PHE A 189 -1.16 2.63 -4.24
N PHE A 190 -1.27 2.59 -2.90
CA PHE A 190 -0.27 1.90 -2.08
C PHE A 190 -0.23 0.39 -2.30
N GLU A 191 -1.38 -0.24 -2.56
CA GLU A 191 -1.43 -1.67 -2.91
C GLU A 191 -0.72 -1.94 -4.23
N GLU A 192 -0.95 -1.13 -5.26
CA GLU A 192 -0.29 -1.30 -6.56
C GLU A 192 1.22 -1.06 -6.47
N LEU A 193 1.65 -0.03 -5.72
CA LEU A 193 3.08 0.14 -5.41
C LEU A 193 3.66 -1.10 -4.72
N LEU A 194 2.97 -1.59 -3.69
CA LEU A 194 3.43 -2.74 -2.93
C LEU A 194 3.53 -4.01 -3.80
N LYS A 195 2.50 -4.31 -4.60
CA LYS A 195 2.48 -5.46 -5.52
C LYS A 195 3.63 -5.36 -6.52
N ARG A 196 3.79 -4.19 -7.15
CA ARG A 196 4.86 -3.94 -8.12
C ARG A 196 6.24 -4.16 -7.51
N TYR A 197 6.50 -3.56 -6.35
CA TYR A 197 7.83 -3.64 -5.74
C TYR A 197 8.10 -5.00 -5.07
N ARG A 198 7.07 -5.72 -4.61
CA ARG A 198 7.22 -7.12 -4.19
C ARG A 198 7.62 -8.02 -5.35
N LEU A 199 7.01 -7.85 -6.51
CA LEU A 199 7.45 -8.54 -7.71
C LEU A 199 8.90 -8.18 -8.05
N LEU A 200 9.25 -6.89 -8.12
CA LEU A 200 10.60 -6.46 -8.49
C LEU A 200 11.72 -6.93 -7.54
N PHE A 201 11.44 -7.07 -6.24
CA PHE A 201 12.44 -7.48 -5.25
C PHE A 201 12.45 -8.99 -4.97
N ASP A 202 11.29 -9.65 -5.03
CA ASP A 202 11.12 -11.01 -4.53
C ASP A 202 10.56 -11.98 -5.60
N ALA A 203 10.28 -11.52 -6.82
CA ALA A 203 9.59 -12.26 -7.90
C ALA A 203 8.31 -12.96 -7.40
N THR A 204 7.66 -12.37 -6.40
CA THR A 204 6.52 -12.95 -5.71
C THR A 204 5.29 -12.09 -5.95
N SER A 205 4.29 -12.66 -6.63
CA SER A 205 2.96 -12.07 -6.72
C SER A 205 2.28 -12.11 -5.36
N MET A 206 1.57 -11.04 -4.99
CA MET A 206 0.85 -10.97 -3.73
C MET A 206 -0.55 -10.44 -3.96
N SER A 207 -1.57 -11.15 -3.44
CA SER A 207 -2.91 -10.59 -3.33
C SER A 207 -2.98 -9.67 -2.11
N THR A 208 -3.66 -8.54 -2.27
CA THR A 208 -4.00 -7.63 -1.17
C THR A 208 -5.45 -7.82 -0.71
N ASP A 209 -6.13 -8.85 -1.22
CA ASP A 209 -7.49 -9.20 -0.81
C ASP A 209 -7.51 -9.69 0.63
N ILE A 210 -8.27 -9.00 1.47
CA ILE A 210 -8.38 -9.33 2.88
C ILE A 210 -9.33 -10.51 3.07
N THR A 211 -8.85 -11.66 3.52
CA THR A 211 -9.75 -12.77 3.89
C THR A 211 -9.82 -12.90 5.40
N PHE A 212 -11.00 -12.67 5.98
CA PHE A 212 -11.23 -12.91 7.40
C PHE A 212 -11.32 -14.41 7.66
N GLN A 213 -10.53 -14.91 8.61
CA GLN A 213 -10.51 -16.35 8.96
C GLN A 213 -11.72 -16.80 9.78
N TYR A 214 -12.55 -15.85 10.22
CA TYR A 214 -13.76 -16.07 10.99
C TYR A 214 -14.84 -15.09 10.54
N ASP A 215 -16.09 -15.38 10.89
CA ASP A 215 -17.21 -14.48 10.64
C ASP A 215 -17.19 -13.29 11.60
N TRP A 216 -16.39 -12.28 11.26
CA TRP A 216 -16.25 -11.07 12.08
C TRP A 216 -17.57 -10.30 12.25
N LYS A 217 -18.58 -10.54 11.39
CA LYS A 217 -19.90 -9.91 11.46
C LYS A 217 -20.85 -10.59 12.42
N ALA A 218 -20.48 -11.76 12.97
CA ALA A 218 -21.33 -12.51 13.89
C ALA A 218 -21.81 -11.64 15.07
N ILE A 219 -20.99 -10.69 15.53
CA ILE A 219 -21.32 -9.76 16.60
C ILE A 219 -22.56 -8.91 16.30
N PHE A 220 -22.88 -8.62 15.04
CA PHE A 220 -24.03 -7.78 14.68
C PHE A 220 -25.37 -8.53 14.68
N ARG A 221 -25.36 -9.85 14.88
CA ARG A 221 -26.57 -10.69 14.85
C ARG A 221 -27.16 -10.96 16.24
N VAL A 222 -26.47 -10.56 17.30
CA VAL A 222 -26.92 -10.72 18.68
C VAL A 222 -27.36 -9.38 19.25
N PRO A 223 -28.38 -9.33 20.13
CA PRO A 223 -28.68 -8.12 20.91
C PRO A 223 -27.51 -7.77 21.83
N TRP A 224 -27.06 -6.51 21.82
CA TRP A 224 -25.96 -6.04 22.69
C TRP A 224 -26.46 -5.56 24.05
N ILE A 225 -27.75 -5.28 24.15
CA ILE A 225 -28.44 -4.91 25.39
C ILE A 225 -29.66 -5.85 25.49
N PRO A 226 -29.90 -6.49 26.66
CA PRO A 226 -31.01 -7.42 26.87
C PRO A 226 -32.40 -6.84 26.64
#